data_AF-A0A0A8ZUT8-F1
#
_entry.id   AF-A0A0A8ZUT8-F1
#
_cell.length_a   1.000
_cell.length_b   1.000
_cell.length_c   1.000
_cell.angle_alpha   90.00
_cell.angle_beta   90.00
_cell.angle_gamma   90.00
#
_symmetry.space_group_name_H-M   'P 1'
#
loop_
_entity.id
_entity.type
_entity.pdbx_description
1 polymer ?
#
loop_
_entity_poly.entity_id
_entity_poly.type
_entity_poly.pdbx_seq_one_letter_code
_entity_poly.pdbx_strand_id
1 'polypeptide(L)'
;MSLRFGSFPVIVGSSTDTAKFFLKTHDLTFIDRPKLAAAKYTLYHPFDVLWAPYGAYWRQARKLWQTELMTARRLRSHEHIRDEEVHCMLLDGHATCTRRRPWGAR
;
A
#
# COMPACT_ATOMS: atom_id res chain seq x y z
N MET A 1 -12.05 -18.98 -8.66
CA MET A 1 -11.81 -18.60 -10.08
C MET A 1 -10.31 -18.66 -10.34
N SER A 2 -9.86 -19.18 -11.49
CA SER A 2 -8.44 -19.22 -11.88
C SER A 2 -8.21 -18.52 -13.20
N LEU A 3 -7.09 -17.83 -13.31
CA LEU A 3 -6.64 -17.05 -14.47
C LEU A 3 -5.21 -17.43 -14.83
N ARG A 4 -4.78 -17.10 -16.04
CA ARG A 4 -3.38 -17.22 -16.47
C ARG A 4 -2.87 -15.87 -16.97
N PHE A 5 -1.84 -15.34 -16.33
CA PHE A 5 -1.12 -14.14 -16.76
C PHE A 5 0.18 -14.57 -17.46
N GLY A 6 0.10 -14.74 -18.78
CA GLY A 6 1.19 -15.33 -19.56
C GLY A 6 1.50 -16.75 -19.07
N SER A 7 2.73 -16.96 -18.58
CA SER A 7 3.16 -18.24 -18.00
C SER A 7 2.73 -18.45 -16.55
N PHE A 8 2.24 -17.42 -15.86
CA PHE A 8 1.93 -17.50 -14.43
C PHE A 8 0.45 -17.84 -14.16
N PRO A 9 0.14 -18.95 -13.47
CA PRO A 9 -1.21 -19.21 -12.99
C PRO A 9 -1.55 -18.33 -11.80
N VAL A 10 -2.77 -17.80 -11.76
CA VAL A 10 -3.27 -16.89 -10.71
C VAL A 10 -4.63 -17.38 -10.22
N ILE A 11 -4.82 -17.40 -8.91
CA ILE A 11 -6.10 -17.75 -8.28
C ILE A 11 -6.73 -16.47 -7.74
N VAL A 12 -8.01 -16.26 -8.05
CA VAL A 12 -8.79 -15.09 -7.60
C VAL A 12 -9.72 -15.52 -6.47
N GLY A 13 -9.54 -14.91 -5.29
CA GLY A 13 -10.45 -14.98 -4.15
C GLY A 13 -11.45 -13.83 -4.19
N SER A 14 -12.65 -14.06 -4.71
CA SER A 14 -13.68 -13.04 -4.93
C SER A 14 -14.83 -13.11 -3.92
N SER A 15 -14.62 -13.73 -2.76
CA SER A 15 -15.61 -13.82 -1.68
C SER A 15 -14.96 -13.59 -0.32
N THR A 16 -15.77 -13.26 0.69
CA THR A 16 -15.31 -13.10 2.07
C THR A 16 -14.68 -14.38 2.62
N ASP A 17 -15.27 -15.55 2.32
CA ASP A 17 -14.76 -16.83 2.79
C ASP A 17 -13.42 -17.17 2.15
N THR A 18 -13.26 -16.90 0.85
CA THR A 18 -11.97 -17.10 0.17
C THR A 18 -10.92 -16.11 0.67
N ALA A 19 -11.26 -14.84 0.90
CA ALA A 19 -10.36 -13.87 1.51
C ALA A 19 -9.90 -14.31 2.91
N LYS A 20 -10.83 -14.79 3.76
CA LYS A 20 -10.51 -15.32 5.10
C LYS A 20 -9.60 -16.54 5.01
N PHE A 21 -9.83 -17.43 4.06
CA PHE A 21 -9.00 -18.61 3.84
C PHE A 21 -7.54 -18.23 3.58
N PHE A 22 -7.29 -17.27 2.67
CA PHE A 22 -5.93 -16.86 2.30
C PHE A 22 -5.27 -15.94 3.34
N LEU A 23 -6.01 -14.99 3.90
CA LEU A 23 -5.45 -13.90 4.72
C LEU A 23 -5.51 -14.18 6.23
N LYS A 24 -6.19 -15.24 6.67
CA LYS A 24 -6.32 -15.58 8.09
C LYS A 24 -6.06 -17.05 8.37
N THR A 25 -6.69 -17.97 7.64
CA THR A 25 -6.56 -19.41 7.94
C THR A 25 -5.21 -19.96 7.48
N HIS A 26 -4.72 -19.53 6.32
CA HIS A 26 -3.45 -19.97 5.74
C HIS A 26 -2.51 -18.78 5.48
N ASP A 27 -2.61 -17.74 6.30
CA ASP A 27 -1.88 -16.48 6.11
C ASP A 27 -0.37 -16.68 5.98
N LEU A 28 0.24 -17.53 6.82
CA LEU A 28 1.66 -17.86 6.77
C LEU A 28 2.09 -18.57 5.49
N THR A 29 1.21 -19.34 4.84
CA THR A 29 1.51 -20.01 3.57
C THR A 29 1.47 -19.04 2.39
N PHE A 30 0.62 -18.02 2.46
CA PHE A 30 0.41 -17.03 1.40
C PHE A 30 1.00 -15.66 1.70
N ILE A 31 1.88 -15.57 2.70
CA ILE A 31 2.46 -14.31 3.16
C ILE A 31 3.46 -13.75 2.15
N ASP A 32 4.18 -14.63 1.46
CA ASP A 32 5.21 -14.26 0.51
C ASP A 32 4.61 -13.66 -0.77
N ARG A 33 5.28 -12.62 -1.29
CA ARG A 33 4.85 -11.93 -2.51
C ARG A 33 5.55 -12.53 -3.73
N PRO A 34 4.85 -12.62 -4.88
CA PRO A 34 5.49 -13.05 -6.12
C PRO A 34 6.61 -12.07 -6.50
N LYS A 35 7.70 -12.60 -7.02
CA LYS A 35 8.85 -11.81 -7.49
C LYS A 35 8.47 -11.08 -8.78
N LEU A 36 8.05 -9.83 -8.64
CA LEU A 36 7.73 -8.95 -9.76
C LEU A 36 8.97 -8.18 -10.20
N ALA A 37 9.13 -7.97 -11.51
CA ALA A 37 10.23 -7.17 -12.05
C ALA A 37 10.20 -5.73 -11.50
N ALA A 38 9.00 -5.14 -11.36
CA ALA A 38 8.83 -3.83 -10.72
C ALA A 38 9.47 -3.82 -9.33
N ALA A 39 9.12 -4.78 -8.46
CA ALA A 39 9.69 -4.90 -7.13
C ALA A 39 11.22 -5.02 -7.13
N LYS A 40 11.81 -5.71 -8.11
CA LYS A 40 13.27 -5.82 -8.23
C LYS A 40 13.95 -4.47 -8.50
N TYR A 41 13.33 -3.59 -9.29
CA TYR A 41 13.97 -2.37 -9.79
C TYR A 41 13.49 -1.09 -9.08
N THR A 42 12.30 -1.08 -8.50
CA THR A 42 11.74 0.08 -7.80
C THR A 42 11.93 0.00 -6.29
N LEU A 43 12.04 -1.20 -5.73
CA LEU A 43 12.21 -1.40 -4.30
C LEU A 43 13.68 -1.71 -4.03
N TYR A 44 14.17 -1.22 -2.89
CA TYR A 44 15.53 -1.45 -2.42
C TYR A 44 15.72 -2.94 -2.07
N HIS A 45 15.91 -3.79 -3.06
CA HIS A 45 16.23 -5.20 -2.88
C HIS A 45 17.63 -5.29 -2.24
N PRO A 46 17.87 -5.94 -1.07
CA PRO A 46 17.05 -6.84 -0.23
C PRO A 46 16.52 -6.24 1.10
N PHE A 47 16.46 -4.92 1.25
CA PHE A 47 16.04 -4.22 2.49
C PHE A 47 14.60 -3.69 2.46
N ASP A 48 13.80 -4.13 1.49
CA ASP A 48 12.40 -3.75 1.43
C ASP A 48 11.53 -4.72 2.26
N VAL A 49 10.80 -4.17 3.22
CA VAL A 49 9.86 -4.92 4.08
C VAL A 49 8.59 -5.31 3.32
N LEU A 50 8.22 -4.60 2.25
CA LEU A 50 7.00 -4.85 1.49
C LEU A 50 7.10 -6.10 0.60
N TRP A 51 8.26 -6.34 -0.03
CA TRP A 51 8.51 -7.50 -0.90
C TRP A 51 9.52 -8.53 -0.34
N ALA A 52 10.06 -8.34 0.87
CA ALA A 52 10.91 -9.36 1.50
C ALA A 52 10.11 -10.65 1.79
N PRO A 53 10.70 -11.84 1.55
CA PRO A 53 10.12 -13.11 1.96
C PRO A 53 10.04 -13.19 3.49
N TYR A 54 9.09 -13.97 3.97
CA TYR A 54 8.88 -14.16 5.39
C TYR A 54 10.08 -14.82 6.05
N GLY A 55 10.59 -14.17 7.08
CA GLY A 55 11.81 -14.56 7.77
C GLY A 55 12.07 -13.69 8.99
N ALA A 56 13.21 -13.89 9.64
CA ALA A 56 13.59 -13.11 10.82
C ALA A 56 13.64 -11.61 10.53
N TYR A 57 14.22 -11.23 9.38
CA TYR A 57 14.28 -9.85 8.91
C TYR A 57 12.88 -9.21 8.80
N TRP A 58 11.98 -9.83 8.03
CA TRP A 58 10.63 -9.31 7.83
C TRP A 58 9.86 -9.16 9.14
N ARG A 59 9.96 -10.15 10.04
CA ARG A 59 9.29 -10.10 11.36
C ARG A 59 9.81 -8.94 12.21
N GLN A 60 11.12 -8.73 12.24
CA GLN A 60 11.73 -7.65 13.02
C GLN A 60 11.36 -6.28 12.45
N ALA A 61 11.44 -6.12 11.13
CA ALA A 61 11.09 -4.87 10.48
C ALA A 61 9.59 -4.54 10.63
N ARG A 62 8.71 -5.53 10.50
CA ARG A 62 7.27 -5.37 10.77
C ARG A 62 6.99 -4.98 12.22
N LYS A 63 7.72 -5.56 13.18
CA LYS A 63 7.62 -5.18 14.60
C LYS A 63 8.00 -3.71 14.78
N LEU A 64 9.15 -3.29 14.24
CA LEU A 64 9.62 -1.91 14.32
C LEU A 64 8.59 -0.92 13.72
N TRP A 65 8.05 -1.23 12.55
CA TRP A 65 7.02 -0.39 11.93
C TRP A 65 5.78 -0.23 12.80
N GLN A 66 5.28 -1.32 13.39
CA GLN A 66 4.12 -1.27 14.26
C GLN A 66 4.38 -0.54 15.57
N THR A 67 5.55 -0.74 16.19
CA THR A 67 5.86 -0.17 17.51
C THR A 67 6.38 1.26 17.45
N GLU A 68 7.04 1.65 16.36
CA GLU A 68 7.68 2.96 16.27
C GLU A 68 6.95 3.93 15.34
N LEU A 69 6.47 3.47 14.18
CA LEU A 69 5.94 4.37 13.14
C LEU A 69 4.42 4.45 13.19
N MET A 70 3.75 3.30 13.22
CA MET A 70 2.30 3.16 13.05
C MET A 70 1.56 3.03 14.40
N THR A 71 2.08 3.67 15.44
CA THR A 71 1.38 3.70 16.74
C THR A 71 0.34 4.80 16.77
N ALA A 72 -0.76 4.56 17.50
CA ALA A 72 -1.81 5.57 17.68
C ALA A 72 -1.27 6.88 18.28
N ARG A 73 -0.27 6.80 19.18
CA ARG A 73 0.41 7.97 19.74
C ARG A 73 1.12 8.77 18.64
N ARG A 74 1.90 8.11 17.79
CA ARG A 74 2.67 8.81 16.75
C ARG A 74 1.79 9.35 15.63
N LEU A 75 0.73 8.63 15.29
CA LEU A 75 -0.29 9.10 14.35
C LEU A 75 -0.95 10.40 14.85
N ARG A 76 -1.33 10.46 16.14
CA ARG A 76 -1.88 11.68 16.75
C ARG A 76 -0.86 12.82 16.80
N SER A 77 0.41 12.55 17.12
CA SER A 77 1.41 13.63 17.14
C SER A 77 1.62 14.26 15.76
N HIS A 78 1.41 13.51 14.67
CA HIS A 78 1.51 14.01 13.28
C HIS A 78 0.15 14.41 12.68
N GLU A 79 -0.88 14.60 13.51
CA GLU A 79 -2.20 15.03 13.04
C GLU A 79 -2.17 16.42 12.41
N HIS A 80 -1.53 17.39 13.08
CA HIS A 80 -1.40 18.76 12.58
C HIS A 80 -0.80 18.85 11.17
N ILE A 81 0.24 18.05 10.88
CA ILE A 81 0.85 18.00 9.54
C ILE A 81 -0.17 17.57 8.49
N ARG A 82 -0.99 16.56 8.80
CA ARG A 82 -2.02 16.05 7.87
C ARG A 82 -3.10 17.10 7.64
N ASP A 83 -3.50 17.82 8.68
CA ASP A 83 -4.50 18.88 8.56
C ASP A 83 -3.98 20.05 7.71
N GLU A 84 -2.71 20.44 7.89
CA GLU A 84 -2.05 21.46 7.09
C GLU A 84 -1.96 21.05 5.60
N GLU A 85 -1.50 19.85 5.31
CA GLU A 85 -1.39 19.33 3.93
C GLU A 85 -2.76 19.24 3.24
N VAL A 86 -3.80 18.79 3.96
CA VAL A 86 -5.18 18.78 3.43
C VAL A 86 -5.66 20.20 3.13
N HIS A 87 -5.40 21.14 4.03
CA HIS A 87 -5.77 22.54 3.81
C HIS A 87 -5.06 23.13 2.58
N CYS A 88 -3.75 22.90 2.43
CA CYS A 88 -2.99 23.32 1.26
C CYS A 88 -3.56 22.72 -0.03
N MET A 89 -3.84 21.42 -0.05
CA MET A 89 -4.42 20.74 -1.21
C MET A 89 -5.78 21.34 -1.60
N LEU A 90 -6.62 21.70 -0.62
CA LEU A 90 -7.92 22.32 -0.85
C LEU A 90 -7.78 23.74 -1.42
N LEU A 91 -6.85 24.54 -0.91
CA LEU A 91 -6.57 25.88 -1.44
C LEU A 91 -6.06 25.83 -2.88
N ASP A 92 -5.13 24.93 -3.18
CA ASP A 92 -4.60 24.74 -4.52
C ASP A 92 -5.69 24.25 -5.49
N GLY A 93 -6.52 23.31 -5.04
CA GLY A 93 -7.70 22.85 -5.79
C GLY A 93 -8.68 23.99 -6.09
N HIS A 94 -8.96 24.85 -5.11
CA HIS A 94 -9.82 26.01 -5.32
C HIS A 94 -9.21 27.03 -6.30
N ALA A 95 -7.91 27.32 -6.16
CA ALA A 95 -7.19 28.22 -7.06
C ALA A 95 -7.16 27.70 -8.51
N THR A 96 -7.03 26.39 -8.71
CA THR A 96 -7.06 25.79 -10.06
C THR A 96 -8.46 25.80 -10.67
N CYS A 97 -9.51 25.55 -9.88
CA CYS A 97 -10.90 25.66 -10.32
C CYS A 97 -11.28 27.10 -10.72
N THR A 98 -10.84 28.09 -9.95
CA THR A 98 -11.12 29.52 -10.21
C THR A 98 -10.30 30.09 -11.38
N ARG A 99 -9.10 29.56 -11.64
CA ARG A 99 -8.27 29.96 -12.81
C ARG A 99 -8.68 29.28 -14.12
N ARG A 100 -9.37 28.14 -14.08
CA ARG A 100 -9.91 27.53 -15.30
C ARG A 100 -11.02 28.41 -15.85
N ARG A 101 -10.74 29.13 -16.94
CA ARG A 101 -11.79 29.72 -17.79
C ARG A 101 -12.81 28.63 -18.13
N PRO A 102 -14.12 28.95 -18.15
CA PRO A 102 -15.13 27.99 -18.56
C PRO A 102 -14.76 27.41 -19.93
N TRP A 103 -14.84 26.08 -20.04
CA TRP A 103 -14.71 25.36 -21.30
C TRP A 103 -15.69 25.99 -22.30
N GLY A 104 -15.17 26.75 -23.27
CA GLY A 104 -15.99 27.35 -24.33
C GLY A 104 -15.89 28.85 -24.53
N ALA A 105 -14.92 29.58 -23.96
CA ALA A 105 -14.62 30.95 -24.41
C ALA A 105 -13.70 30.92 -25.64
N ARG A 106 -14.29 30.69 -26.82
CA ARG A 106 -13.78 31.17 -28.11
C ARG A 106 -14.73 32.23 -28.64
#